data_AF-A0A3D4IQJ7-F1
#
_entry.id   AF-A0A3D4IQJ7-F1
#
_cell.length_a   1.000
_cell.length_b   1.000
_cell.length_c   1.000
_cell.angle_alpha   90.00
_cell.angle_beta   90.00
_cell.angle_gamma   90.00
#
_symmetry.space_group_name_H-M   'P 1'
#
loop_
_entity.id
_entity.type
_entity.pdbx_description
1 polymer ?
#
loop_
_entity_poly.entity_id
_entity_poly.type
_entity_poly.pdbx_seq_one_letter_code
_entity_poly.pdbx_strand_id
1 'polypeptide(L)'
;TLFRSWHVLEHVPKPEELIVKLKLLLKKDGLIFVAVPNHQSYDAKYFKSYWAAYDVPRHFWHFDQNNMELLLFNYGFKLLQKMPMKLDAYYVSLLSAKYKNNGRQNLFVAIKAFIKGFQSNQKAKKSMNYSSLIYIAKHA
;
A
#
# COMPACT_ATOMS: atom_id res chain seq x y z
N THR A 1 15.19 -18.21 2.15
CA THR A 1 15.03 -17.47 0.88
C THR A 1 14.22 -16.22 1.15
N LEU A 2 14.46 -15.14 0.39
CA LEU A 2 13.82 -13.83 0.59
C LEU A 2 13.22 -13.35 -0.74
N PHE A 3 11.98 -12.84 -0.72
CA PHE A 3 11.34 -12.17 -1.85
C PHE A 3 10.78 -10.81 -1.43
N ARG A 4 10.82 -9.83 -2.36
CA ARG A 4 10.35 -8.46 -2.13
C ARG A 4 9.52 -7.98 -3.31
N SER A 5 8.31 -7.52 -3.05
CA SER A 5 7.39 -6.91 -4.00
C SER A 5 7.01 -5.53 -3.51
N TRP A 6 7.41 -4.49 -4.24
CA TRP A 6 7.14 -3.09 -3.89
C TRP A 6 6.20 -2.48 -4.91
N HIS A 7 4.94 -2.27 -4.52
CA HIS A 7 3.92 -1.75 -5.41
C HIS A 7 3.78 -2.55 -6.71
N VAL A 8 3.81 -3.88 -6.60
CA VAL A 8 3.67 -4.79 -7.76
C VAL A 8 2.41 -5.63 -7.63
N LEU A 9 2.08 -6.10 -6.43
CA LEU A 9 1.00 -7.07 -6.23
C LEU A 9 -0.36 -6.53 -6.69
N GLU A 10 -0.61 -5.24 -6.47
CA GLU A 10 -1.83 -4.54 -6.89
C GLU A 10 -1.97 -4.39 -8.42
N HIS A 11 -0.88 -4.54 -9.17
CA HIS A 11 -0.86 -4.52 -10.63
C HIS A 11 -1.01 -5.91 -11.26
N VAL A 12 -0.96 -6.98 -10.46
CA VAL A 12 -1.09 -8.35 -10.97
C VAL A 12 -2.58 -8.71 -11.06
N PRO A 13 -3.10 -9.14 -12.22
CA PRO A 13 -4.51 -9.48 -12.36
C PRO A 13 -4.98 -10.58 -11.39
N LYS A 14 -4.09 -11.53 -11.07
CA LYS A 14 -4.34 -12.67 -10.20
C LYS A 14 -3.29 -12.76 -9.08
N PRO A 15 -3.39 -11.94 -8.02
CA PRO A 15 -2.40 -11.87 -6.94
C PRO A 15 -2.26 -13.21 -6.21
N GLU A 16 -3.32 -14.00 -6.14
CA GLU A 16 -3.31 -15.36 -5.60
C GLU A 16 -2.36 -16.29 -6.33
N GLU A 17 -2.37 -16.30 -7.67
CA GLU A 17 -1.49 -17.15 -8.46
C GLU A 17 -0.02 -16.77 -8.25
N LEU A 18 0.27 -15.47 -8.08
CA LEU A 18 1.61 -15.02 -7.73
C LEU A 18 2.03 -15.54 -6.36
N ILE A 19 1.17 -15.45 -5.33
CA ILE A 19 1.51 -15.91 -3.98
C ILE A 19 1.72 -17.43 -3.95
N VAL A 20 0.90 -18.20 -4.68
CA VAL A 20 1.10 -19.65 -4.84
C VAL A 20 2.45 -19.96 -5.49
N LYS A 21 2.81 -19.25 -6.57
CA LYS A 21 4.13 -19.41 -7.21
C LYS A 21 5.28 -19.07 -6.26
N LEU A 22 5.15 -17.99 -5.49
CA LEU A 22 6.15 -17.59 -4.50
C LEU A 22 6.33 -18.67 -3.43
N LYS A 23 5.23 -19.27 -2.95
CA LYS A 23 5.29 -20.39 -2.00
C LYS A 23 6.14 -21.55 -2.52
N LEU A 24 5.96 -21.93 -3.79
CA LEU A 24 6.71 -23.03 -4.43
C LEU A 24 8.21 -22.70 -4.60
N LEU A 25 8.55 -21.43 -4.85
CA LEU A 25 9.92 -20.99 -5.05
C LEU A 25 10.68 -20.74 -3.73
N LEU A 26 9.96 -20.45 -2.65
CA LEU A 26 10.54 -20.18 -1.34
C LEU A 26 10.80 -21.47 -0.57
N LYS A 27 12.04 -21.62 -0.09
CA LYS A 27 12.34 -22.63 0.94
C LYS A 27 11.42 -22.45 2.16
N LYS A 28 11.20 -23.53 2.91
CA LYS A 28 10.55 -23.47 4.22
C LYS A 28 11.22 -22.38 5.07
N ASP A 29 10.41 -21.66 5.84
CA ASP A 29 10.84 -20.51 6.63
C ASP A 29 11.32 -19.29 5.82
N GLY A 30 11.17 -19.31 4.49
CA GLY A 30 11.44 -18.16 3.63
C GLY A 30 10.51 -16.98 3.92
N LEU A 31 11.01 -15.77 3.70
CA LEU A 31 10.29 -14.52 3.98
C LEU A 31 9.85 -13.84 2.69
N ILE A 32 8.66 -13.25 2.72
CA ILE A 32 8.17 -12.32 1.72
C ILE A 32 7.90 -10.96 2.35
N PHE A 33 8.21 -9.93 1.57
CA PHE A 33 7.93 -8.54 1.88
C PHE A 33 7.03 -8.02 0.77
N VAL A 34 5.81 -7.62 1.12
CA VAL A 34 4.81 -7.14 0.18
C VAL A 34 4.41 -5.74 0.59
N ALA A 35 4.78 -4.74 -0.22
CA ALA A 35 4.35 -3.36 -0.01
C ALA A 35 3.24 -2.99 -0.99
N VAL A 36 2.12 -2.50 -0.46
CA VAL A 36 0.95 -2.08 -1.23
C VAL A 36 0.31 -0.82 -0.64
N PRO A 37 -0.39 -0.02 -1.46
CA PRO A 37 -1.23 1.07 -1.00
C PRO A 37 -2.36 0.54 -0.12
N ASN A 38 -2.79 1.36 0.83
CA ASN A 38 -3.89 1.04 1.73
C ASN A 38 -5.00 2.08 1.59
N HIS A 39 -6.10 1.69 0.94
CA HIS A 39 -7.22 2.58 0.67
C HIS A 39 -7.99 3.00 1.94
N GLN A 40 -7.70 2.41 3.11
CA GLN A 40 -8.26 2.83 4.39
C GLN A 40 -7.54 4.03 5.02
N SER A 41 -6.45 4.51 4.41
CA SER A 41 -5.67 5.64 4.90
C SER A 41 -6.49 6.93 4.93
N TYR A 42 -6.04 7.90 5.73
CA TYR A 42 -6.72 9.20 5.81
C TYR A 42 -6.58 10.01 4.52
N ASP A 43 -5.43 9.97 3.85
CA ASP A 43 -5.24 10.63 2.57
C ASP A 43 -6.12 10.02 1.47
N ALA A 44 -6.30 8.70 1.45
CA ALA A 44 -7.27 8.04 0.55
C ALA A 44 -8.69 8.57 0.78
N LYS A 45 -9.13 8.63 2.05
CA LYS A 45 -10.45 9.15 2.43
C LYS A 45 -10.63 10.64 2.12
N TYR A 46 -9.54 11.42 2.20
CA TYR A 46 -9.55 12.85 1.92
C TYR A 46 -9.59 13.16 0.42
N PHE A 47 -8.74 12.51 -0.38
CA PHE A 47 -8.63 12.76 -1.81
C PHE A 47 -9.70 12.01 -2.62
N LYS A 48 -10.30 10.95 -2.07
CA LYS A 48 -11.37 10.16 -2.72
C LYS A 48 -10.93 9.71 -4.11
N SER A 49 -11.75 9.94 -5.15
CA SER A 49 -11.43 9.60 -6.54
C SER A 49 -10.14 10.24 -7.07
N TYR A 50 -9.62 11.29 -6.43
CA TYR A 50 -8.34 11.91 -6.78
C TYR A 50 -7.14 11.29 -6.08
N TRP A 51 -7.34 10.27 -5.23
CA TRP A 51 -6.22 9.63 -4.53
C TRP A 51 -5.32 8.91 -5.52
N ALA A 52 -4.08 9.37 -5.61
CA ALA A 52 -3.18 8.98 -6.68
C ALA A 52 -2.80 7.51 -6.67
N ALA A 53 -2.86 6.86 -5.50
CA ALA A 53 -2.57 5.44 -5.37
C ALA A 53 -3.74 4.54 -5.82
N TYR A 54 -4.86 5.08 -6.29
CA TYR A 54 -5.83 4.27 -7.04
C TYR A 54 -5.31 3.90 -8.44
N ASP A 55 -4.56 4.79 -9.11
CA ASP A 55 -3.94 4.58 -10.44
C ASP A 55 -4.73 3.66 -11.40
N VAL A 56 -6.05 3.86 -11.50
CA VAL A 56 -6.95 3.01 -12.31
C VAL A 56 -6.74 3.37 -13.79
N PRO A 57 -6.66 2.41 -14.74
CA PRO A 57 -6.97 0.97 -14.63
C PRO A 57 -5.78 0.09 -14.25
N ARG A 58 -4.63 0.67 -13.89
CA ARG A 58 -3.38 -0.06 -13.68
C ARG A 58 -3.37 -0.85 -12.36
N HIS A 59 -4.00 -0.35 -11.29
CA HIS A 59 -4.27 -1.15 -10.08
C HIS A 59 -5.58 -1.92 -10.21
N PHE A 60 -5.47 -3.24 -10.30
CA PHE A 60 -6.63 -4.14 -10.31
C PHE A 60 -7.18 -4.33 -8.91
N TRP A 61 -6.30 -4.28 -7.90
CA TRP A 61 -6.63 -4.61 -6.52
C TRP A 61 -6.30 -3.47 -5.57
N HIS A 62 -7.19 -3.25 -4.61
CA HIS A 62 -7.00 -2.27 -3.54
C HIS A 62 -7.10 -3.01 -2.22
N PHE A 63 -5.98 -3.05 -1.51
CA PHE A 63 -5.87 -3.82 -0.29
C PHE A 63 -6.10 -2.95 0.94
N ASP A 64 -6.61 -3.59 1.99
CA ASP A 64 -6.59 -3.10 3.35
C ASP A 64 -5.80 -4.08 4.22
N GLN A 65 -5.77 -3.83 5.52
CA GLN A 65 -5.04 -4.69 6.44
C GLN A 65 -5.61 -6.11 6.52
N ASN A 66 -6.93 -6.25 6.53
CA ASN A 66 -7.60 -7.52 6.78
C ASN A 66 -7.55 -8.42 5.54
N ASN A 67 -7.80 -7.86 4.36
CA ASN A 67 -7.80 -8.64 3.12
C ASN A 67 -6.38 -9.11 2.74
N MET A 68 -5.34 -8.31 3.02
CA MET A 68 -3.95 -8.72 2.79
C MET A 68 -3.53 -9.83 3.75
N GLU A 69 -3.92 -9.74 5.03
CA GLU A 69 -3.69 -10.81 6.00
C GLU A 69 -4.37 -12.11 5.60
N LEU A 70 -5.64 -12.03 5.22
CA LEU A 70 -6.41 -13.17 4.78
C LEU A 70 -5.81 -13.81 3.52
N LEU A 71 -5.40 -12.98 2.55
CA LEU A 71 -4.73 -13.44 1.34
C LEU A 71 -3.46 -14.23 1.67
N LEU A 72 -2.57 -13.67 2.49
CA LEU A 72 -1.33 -14.34 2.89
C LEU A 72 -1.61 -15.64 3.65
N PHE A 73 -2.55 -15.61 4.60
CA PHE A 73 -2.94 -16.78 5.39
C PHE A 73 -3.48 -17.92 4.52
N ASN A 74 -4.42 -17.63 3.63
CA ASN A 74 -5.06 -18.61 2.75
C ASN A 74 -4.06 -19.34 1.85
N TYR A 75 -2.93 -18.70 1.53
CA TYR A 75 -1.88 -19.27 0.69
C TYR A 75 -0.65 -19.74 1.48
N GLY A 76 -0.79 -20.02 2.78
CA GLY A 76 0.22 -20.70 3.59
C GLY A 76 1.37 -19.80 4.06
N PHE A 77 1.12 -18.50 4.17
CA PHE A 77 2.04 -17.57 4.80
C PHE A 77 1.52 -17.15 6.17
N LYS A 78 2.40 -17.19 7.18
CA LYS A 78 2.15 -16.62 8.51
C LYS A 78 2.62 -15.17 8.51
N LEU A 79 1.71 -14.22 8.75
CA LEU A 79 2.11 -12.82 8.95
C LEU A 79 2.99 -12.71 10.20
N LEU A 80 4.12 -12.03 10.06
CA LEU A 80 5.01 -11.70 11.16
C LEU A 80 4.86 -10.24 11.60
N GLN A 81 4.74 -9.31 10.63
CA GLN A 81 4.74 -7.89 10.93
C GLN A 81 4.07 -7.05 9.84
N LYS A 82 3.49 -5.92 10.24
CA LYS A 82 3.12 -4.80 9.35
C LYS A 82 4.02 -3.61 9.65
N MET A 83 4.54 -2.94 8.61
CA MET A 83 5.37 -1.75 8.75
C MET A 83 4.84 -0.59 7.91
N PRO A 84 4.88 0.65 8.42
CA PRO A 84 4.37 1.81 7.70
C PRO A 84 5.39 2.37 6.69
N MET A 85 4.92 2.77 5.51
CA MET A 85 5.69 3.58 4.56
C MET A 85 5.30 5.06 4.75
N LYS A 86 5.97 5.73 5.69
CA LYS A 86 5.60 7.10 6.10
C LYS A 86 5.81 8.14 5.00
N LEU A 87 6.77 7.91 4.10
CA LEU A 87 7.08 8.85 3.02
C LEU A 87 6.00 8.85 1.94
N ASP A 88 5.37 7.70 1.70
CA ASP A 88 4.29 7.54 0.72
C ASP A 88 3.13 8.49 1.00
N ALA A 89 2.78 8.71 2.28
CA ALA A 89 1.72 9.64 2.62
C ALA A 89 1.96 11.05 2.06
N TYR A 90 3.21 11.51 2.01
CA TYR A 90 3.56 12.82 1.45
C TYR A 90 3.56 12.78 -0.08
N TYR A 91 4.20 11.76 -0.66
CA TYR A 91 4.30 11.62 -2.11
C TYR A 91 2.93 11.44 -2.77
N VAL A 92 2.12 10.51 -2.24
CA VAL A 92 0.76 10.25 -2.71
C VAL A 92 -0.13 11.46 -2.49
N SER A 93 -0.03 12.17 -1.35
CA SER A 93 -0.78 13.41 -1.16
C SER A 93 -0.41 14.50 -2.17
N LEU A 94 0.86 14.59 -2.56
CA LEU A 94 1.36 15.55 -3.55
C LEU A 94 0.76 15.28 -4.93
N LEU A 95 0.82 14.03 -5.39
CA LEU A 95 0.20 13.62 -6.65
C LEU A 95 -1.32 13.78 -6.62
N SER A 96 -1.96 13.37 -5.52
CA SER A 96 -3.42 13.48 -5.37
C SER A 96 -3.89 14.93 -5.39
N ALA A 97 -3.13 15.83 -4.77
CA ALA A 97 -3.40 17.26 -4.82
C ALA A 97 -3.23 17.80 -6.24
N LYS A 98 -2.22 17.36 -6.99
CA LYS A 98 -2.06 17.70 -8.40
C LYS A 98 -3.28 17.24 -9.23
N TYR A 99 -3.73 16.00 -9.06
CA TYR A 99 -4.91 15.46 -9.76
C TYR A 99 -6.17 16.26 -9.44
N LYS A 100 -6.40 16.56 -8.16
CA LYS A 100 -7.54 17.38 -7.71
C LYS A 100 -7.53 18.82 -8.24
N ASN A 101 -6.35 19.35 -8.60
CA ASN A 101 -6.19 20.69 -9.15
C ASN A 101 -5.95 20.67 -10.67
N ASN A 102 -6.50 19.68 -11.40
CA ASN A 102 -6.40 19.56 -12.86
C ASN A 102 -4.96 19.60 -13.37
N GLY A 103 -4.05 18.91 -12.70
CA GLY A 103 -2.64 18.84 -13.07
C GLY A 103 -1.78 20.00 -12.58
N ARG A 104 -2.36 21.05 -11.97
CA ARG A 104 -1.63 22.22 -11.49
C ARG A 104 -0.96 21.95 -10.16
N GLN A 105 0.28 22.43 -10.01
CA GLN A 105 1.08 22.20 -8.81
C GLN A 105 1.92 23.43 -8.46
N ASN A 106 1.28 24.42 -7.82
CA ASN A 106 1.98 25.58 -7.28
C ASN A 106 2.39 25.35 -5.81
N LEU A 107 3.17 26.28 -5.24
CA LEU A 107 3.68 26.19 -3.88
C LEU A 107 2.56 25.99 -2.84
N PHE A 108 1.44 26.68 -2.99
CA PHE A 108 0.29 26.55 -2.08
C PHE A 108 -0.34 25.15 -2.11
N VAL A 109 -0.49 24.56 -3.30
CA VAL A 109 -0.97 23.17 -3.47
C VAL A 109 0.02 22.18 -2.84
N ALA A 110 1.32 22.38 -3.05
CA ALA A 110 2.36 21.54 -2.46
C ALA A 110 2.37 21.59 -0.92
N ILE A 111 2.25 22.79 -0.32
CA ILE A 111 2.15 22.97 1.13
C ILE A 111 0.91 22.27 1.67
N LYS A 112 -0.25 22.45 1.03
CA LYS A 112 -1.48 21.74 1.43
C LYS A 112 -1.33 20.22 1.37
N ALA A 113 -0.70 19.70 0.31
CA ALA A 113 -0.43 18.27 0.17
C ALA A 113 0.49 17.75 1.29
N PHE A 114 1.54 18.49 1.61
CA PHE A 114 2.45 18.14 2.71
C PHE A 114 1.70 18.07 4.06
N ILE A 115 0.85 19.05 4.36
CA ILE A 115 0.00 19.03 5.56
C ILE A 115 -0.91 17.81 5.57
N LYS A 116 -1.46 17.41 4.42
CA LYS A 116 -2.31 16.20 4.32
C LYS A 116 -1.51 14.91 4.53
N GLY A 117 -0.30 14.80 3.98
CA GLY A 117 0.60 13.68 4.25
C GLY A 117 0.96 13.57 5.73
N PHE A 118 1.28 14.70 6.38
CA PHE A 118 1.54 14.74 7.82
C PHE A 118 0.31 14.31 8.64
N GLN A 119 -0.87 14.85 8.32
CA GLN A 119 -2.14 14.47 8.97
C GLN A 119 -2.44 12.97 8.80
N SER A 120 -2.15 12.41 7.62
CA SER A 120 -2.36 10.99 7.36
C SER A 120 -1.50 10.13 8.26
N ASN A 121 -0.19 10.41 8.31
CA ASN A 121 0.75 9.72 9.19
C ASN A 121 0.35 9.83 10.67
N GLN A 122 -0.06 11.03 11.13
CA GLN A 122 -0.47 11.24 12.52
C GLN A 122 -1.71 10.41 12.89
N LYS A 123 -2.73 10.36 12.02
CA LYS A 123 -3.95 9.57 12.26
C LYS A 123 -3.69 8.06 12.17
N ALA A 124 -2.77 7.65 11.31
CA ALA A 124 -2.41 6.26 11.12
C ALA A 124 -1.70 5.65 12.34
N LYS A 125 -1.04 6.46 13.20
CA LYS A 125 -0.35 5.97 14.42
C LYS A 125 -1.23 5.09 15.32
N LYS A 126 -2.53 5.38 15.42
CA LYS A 126 -3.47 4.61 16.27
C LYS A 126 -4.08 3.40 15.57
N SER A 127 -4.23 3.46 14.24
CA SER A 127 -5.01 2.47 13.47
C SER A 127 -4.18 1.58 12.54
N MET A 128 -2.88 1.87 12.41
CA MET A 128 -2.00 1.31 11.37
C MET A 128 -2.44 1.58 9.93
N ASN A 129 -3.44 2.43 9.68
CA ASN A 129 -3.89 2.78 8.34
C ASN A 129 -3.04 3.89 7.71
N TYR A 130 -1.76 3.58 7.47
CA TYR A 130 -0.85 4.44 6.71
C TYR A 130 -1.19 4.40 5.21
N SER A 131 -0.70 5.38 4.43
CA SER A 131 -0.97 5.47 2.98
C SER A 131 -0.55 4.20 2.23
N SER A 132 0.59 3.61 2.60
CA SER A 132 1.01 2.28 2.19
C SER A 132 1.56 1.49 3.37
N LEU A 133 1.50 0.16 3.27
CA LEU A 133 1.97 -0.77 4.29
C LEU A 133 2.85 -1.85 3.66
N ILE A 134 3.88 -2.24 4.40
CA ILE A 134 4.70 -3.43 4.11
C ILE A 134 4.21 -4.55 5.02
N TYR A 135 3.90 -5.69 4.43
CA TYR A 135 3.55 -6.92 5.11
C TYR A 135 4.73 -7.87 5.02
N ILE A 136 5.25 -8.29 6.18
CA ILE A 136 6.31 -9.29 6.29
C ILE A 136 5.65 -10.59 6.69
N ALA A 137 5.78 -11.61 5.85
CA ALA A 137 5.20 -12.91 6.10
C ALA A 137 6.19 -14.03 5.82
N LYS A 138 5.99 -15.15 6.51
CA LYS A 138 6.87 -16.32 6.48
C LYS A 138 6.15 -17.51 5.88
N HIS A 139 6.82 -18.23 4.99
CA HIS A 139 6.34 -19.50 4.46
C HIS A 139 6.27 -20.51 5.61
N ALA A 140 5.04 -20.90 5.99
CA ALA A 140 4.75 -21.82 7.09
C ALA A 140 4.85 -23.28 6.65
#